data_AF-A0AAD9K2N4-F1
#
_entry.id   AF-A0AAD9K2N4-F1
#
_cell.length_a   1.000
_cell.length_b   1.000
_cell.length_c   1.000
_cell.angle_alpha   90.00
_cell.angle_beta   90.00
_cell.angle_gamma   90.00
#
_symmetry.space_group_name_H-M   'P 1'
#
loop_
_entity.id
_entity.type
_entity.pdbx_description
1 polymer ?
#
loop_
_entity_poly.entity_id
_entity_poly.type
_entity_poly.pdbx_seq_one_letter_code
_entity_poly.pdbx_strand_id
1 'polypeptide(L)'
;MELFEARDHYIVQNGEHGLWCNRFNGSLVAKKGEDICTAWNPVCLGNIYGVIGKMKVHPESEWKLLLIRKQSQVGSLPGGLPIFRIDKIAILPLNIDATKDLDIDRCSKCHFGMSKTKSIAKPSEGQQRALAKTWSSIKLAAENVKPKKLPFKIPPLGEFVGPVPNQQKEIKEKEKFEKRILEELMKMFNDSNSFYYCPVGDLTSSVQRNSSRSQAEKSSDGLGSSCDRRAWQKADDRFFWNKPMLTDLILSKDPLADHWIVPIIQGYVQMEMCTLDFGDELGSSQSLRSDKQVDDYKSSPMSEIQFSISLISRRCRFRAGTRYKRRGVDEEGRVANYVETEQVLLTLEITCLTVSDCL
;
A
#
# COMPACT_ATOMS: atom_id res chain seq x y z
N MET A 1 -8.49 -2.08 10.70
CA MET A 1 -8.37 -3.54 10.94
C MET A 1 -7.54 -3.72 12.20
N GLU A 2 -7.76 -4.79 12.95
CA GLU A 2 -7.08 -5.05 14.22
C GLU A 2 -6.02 -6.16 14.00
N LEU A 3 -4.81 -5.95 14.49
CA LEU A 3 -3.73 -6.93 14.45
C LEU A 3 -3.57 -7.57 15.82
N PHE A 4 -3.52 -8.89 15.84
CA PHE A 4 -3.29 -9.69 17.03
C PHE A 4 -2.06 -10.57 16.85
N GLU A 5 -1.33 -10.78 17.94
CA GLU A 5 -0.26 -11.76 18.07
C GLU A 5 -0.75 -12.92 18.93
N ALA A 6 -0.79 -14.11 18.36
CA ALA A 6 -0.98 -15.36 19.08
C ALA A 6 0.34 -16.16 19.09
N ARG A 7 0.36 -17.28 19.81
CA ARG A 7 1.55 -18.13 19.93
C ARG A 7 2.09 -18.60 18.57
N ASP A 8 1.19 -18.99 17.68
CA ASP A 8 1.49 -19.65 16.41
C ASP A 8 1.11 -18.81 15.18
N HIS A 9 0.32 -17.75 15.35
CA HIS A 9 -0.16 -16.90 14.27
C HIS A 9 -0.07 -15.41 14.60
N TYR A 10 0.16 -14.59 13.59
CA TYR A 10 -0.41 -13.23 13.58
C TYR A 10 -1.78 -13.29 12.94
N ILE A 11 -2.75 -12.60 13.53
CA ILE A 11 -4.14 -12.61 13.07
C ILE A 11 -4.53 -11.17 12.75
N VAL A 12 -4.93 -10.92 11.51
CA VAL A 12 -5.52 -9.64 11.12
C VAL A 12 -7.04 -9.82 11.07
N GLN A 13 -7.76 -9.04 11.87
CA GLN A 13 -9.22 -9.07 11.91
C GLN A 13 -9.81 -7.80 11.28
N ASN A 14 -10.79 -7.99 10.40
CA ASN A 14 -11.56 -6.91 9.80
C ASN A 14 -13.04 -7.30 9.75
N GLY A 15 -13.78 -6.98 10.82
CA GLY A 15 -15.18 -7.38 10.97
C GLY A 15 -15.32 -8.90 10.99
N GLU A 16 -16.12 -9.42 10.07
CA GLU A 16 -16.38 -10.86 9.89
C GLU A 16 -15.26 -11.61 9.17
N HIS A 17 -14.19 -10.93 8.77
CA HIS A 17 -13.05 -11.54 8.09
C HIS A 17 -11.84 -11.63 9.01
N GLY A 18 -11.18 -12.79 9.01
CA GLY A 18 -9.90 -13.02 9.67
C GLY A 18 -8.84 -13.49 8.68
N LEU A 19 -7.61 -12.98 8.78
CA LEU A 19 -6.45 -13.48 8.07
C LEU A 19 -5.45 -14.03 9.06
N TRP A 20 -5.17 -15.32 8.95
CA TRP A 20 -4.26 -16.05 9.82
C TRP A 20 -2.93 -16.24 9.11
N CYS A 21 -1.89 -15.68 9.72
CA CYS A 21 -0.54 -15.73 9.21
C CYS A 21 0.33 -16.58 10.14
N ASN A 22 0.69 -17.78 9.69
CA ASN A 22 1.41 -18.75 10.51
C ASN A 22 2.86 -18.30 10.75
N ARG A 23 3.26 -18.24 12.02
CA ARG A 23 4.58 -17.77 12.46
C ARG A 23 5.71 -18.78 12.24
N PHE A 24 5.42 -20.01 11.82
CA PHE A 24 6.43 -21.04 11.58
C PHE A 24 6.71 -21.25 10.09
N ASN A 25 5.66 -21.49 9.30
CA ASN A 25 5.78 -21.80 7.88
C ASN A 25 5.45 -20.60 6.97
N GLY A 26 4.94 -19.51 7.54
CA GLY A 26 4.56 -18.30 6.84
C GLY A 26 3.31 -18.40 6.00
N SER A 27 2.51 -19.46 6.10
CA SER A 27 1.26 -19.60 5.34
C SER A 27 0.27 -18.49 5.67
N LEU A 28 -0.48 -18.05 4.64
CA LEU A 28 -1.60 -17.12 4.78
C LEU A 28 -2.90 -17.86 4.52
N VAL A 29 -3.81 -17.83 5.50
CA VAL A 29 -5.10 -18.52 5.42
C VAL A 29 -6.21 -17.56 5.83
N ALA A 30 -7.21 -17.41 4.97
CA ALA A 30 -8.41 -16.65 5.31
C ALA A 30 -9.36 -17.52 6.14
N LYS A 31 -10.00 -16.90 7.11
CA LYS A 31 -10.94 -17.51 8.04
C LYS A 31 -12.04 -16.52 8.39
N LYS A 32 -13.06 -16.96 9.12
CA LYS A 32 -14.07 -16.05 9.67
C LYS A 32 -13.46 -15.24 10.82
N GLY A 33 -13.98 -14.04 11.04
CA GLY A 33 -13.53 -13.15 12.11
C GLY A 33 -13.78 -13.74 13.50
N GLU A 34 -14.88 -14.49 13.65
CA GLU A 34 -15.26 -15.19 14.88
C GLU A 34 -14.25 -16.27 15.29
N ASP A 35 -13.50 -16.82 14.31
CA ASP A 35 -12.52 -17.87 14.56
C ASP A 35 -11.36 -17.38 15.44
N ILE A 36 -11.21 -16.07 15.67
CA ILE A 36 -10.21 -15.52 16.60
C ILE A 36 -10.31 -16.14 18.00
N CYS A 37 -11.50 -16.56 18.42
CA CYS A 37 -11.72 -17.26 19.69
C CYS A 37 -11.00 -18.62 19.78
N THR A 38 -10.63 -19.20 18.64
CA THR A 38 -9.84 -20.44 18.58
C THR A 38 -8.34 -20.21 18.74
N ALA A 39 -7.89 -18.94 18.71
CA ALA A 39 -6.48 -18.60 18.84
C ALA A 39 -6.02 -18.72 20.30
N TRP A 40 -4.80 -19.24 20.49
CA TRP A 40 -4.21 -19.33 21.81
C TRP A 40 -3.66 -17.98 22.28
N ASN A 41 -4.29 -17.41 23.32
CA ASN A 41 -3.89 -16.16 23.99
C ASN A 41 -3.59 -14.99 23.02
N PRO A 42 -4.55 -14.57 22.18
CA PRO A 42 -4.32 -13.50 21.22
C PRO A 42 -4.14 -12.15 21.94
N VAL A 43 -2.99 -11.51 21.71
CA VAL A 43 -2.66 -10.19 22.23
C VAL A 43 -2.85 -9.14 21.15
N CYS A 44 -3.69 -8.15 21.43
CA CYS A 44 -3.93 -7.02 20.53
C CYS A 44 -2.67 -6.15 20.39
N LEU A 45 -2.14 -6.02 19.17
CA LEU A 45 -0.98 -5.19 18.86
C LEU A 45 -1.36 -3.78 18.38
N GLY A 46 -2.59 -3.61 17.87
CA GLY A 46 -3.11 -2.31 17.45
C GLY A 46 -3.84 -2.35 16.10
N ASN A 47 -3.96 -1.18 15.47
CA ASN A 47 -4.68 -0.96 14.24
C ASN A 47 -3.77 -0.91 13.03
N ILE A 48 -4.15 -1.63 11.98
CA ILE A 48 -3.54 -1.55 10.65
C ILE A 48 -4.59 -1.20 9.60
N TYR A 49 -4.12 -0.73 8.44
CA TYR A 49 -4.96 -0.22 7.35
C TYR A 49 -5.01 -1.16 6.14
N GLY A 50 -4.17 -2.19 6.11
CA GLY A 50 -4.18 -3.20 5.06
C GLY A 50 -3.01 -4.16 5.13
N VAL A 51 -3.07 -5.22 4.33
CA VAL A 51 -2.06 -6.26 4.21
C VAL A 51 -1.42 -6.16 2.83
N ILE A 52 -0.10 -5.98 2.77
CA ILE A 52 0.64 -5.94 1.50
C ILE A 52 0.87 -7.37 1.01
N GLY A 53 1.21 -8.26 1.94
CA GLY A 53 1.46 -9.67 1.71
C GLY A 53 2.67 -10.15 2.50
N LYS A 54 3.23 -11.29 2.13
CA LYS A 54 4.44 -11.84 2.75
C LYS A 54 5.61 -11.94 1.78
N MET A 55 6.83 -11.93 2.30
CA MET A 55 8.03 -12.16 1.50
C MET A 55 9.13 -12.88 2.28
N LYS A 56 10.05 -13.48 1.52
CA LYS A 56 11.37 -13.92 2.00
C LYS A 56 12.44 -13.21 1.19
N VAL A 57 13.49 -12.73 1.86
CA VAL A 57 14.64 -12.10 1.18
C VAL A 57 15.55 -13.16 0.55
N HIS A 58 15.72 -14.28 1.24
CA HIS A 58 16.44 -15.46 0.79
C HIS A 58 15.57 -16.71 1.06
N PRO A 59 15.67 -17.81 0.28
CA PRO A 59 14.89 -19.03 0.52
C PRO A 59 14.97 -19.56 1.96
N GLU A 60 16.16 -19.48 2.53
CA GLU A 60 16.47 -19.87 3.91
C GLU A 60 16.24 -18.76 4.96
N SER A 61 15.89 -17.54 4.55
CA SER A 61 15.51 -16.50 5.51
C SER A 61 14.12 -16.78 6.06
N GLU A 62 13.82 -16.16 7.19
CA GLU A 62 12.48 -16.17 7.76
C GLU A 62 11.49 -15.40 6.88
N TRP A 63 10.24 -15.87 6.87
CA TRP A 63 9.17 -15.13 6.26
C TRP A 63 8.93 -13.83 7.00
N LYS A 64 8.52 -12.80 6.25
CA LYS A 64 8.11 -11.52 6.82
C LYS A 64 6.77 -11.13 6.28
N LEU A 65 5.91 -10.65 7.18
CA LEU A 65 4.60 -10.11 6.87
C LEU A 65 4.70 -8.60 6.76
N LEU A 66 4.23 -8.06 5.63
CA LEU A 66 4.24 -6.63 5.34
C LEU A 66 2.82 -6.08 5.53
N LEU A 67 2.69 -5.07 6.38
CA LEU A 67 1.41 -4.47 6.76
C LEU A 67 1.43 -2.96 6.51
N ILE A 68 0.29 -2.40 6.16
CA ILE A 68 0.11 -0.96 6.00
C ILE A 68 -0.20 -0.37 7.36
N ARG A 69 0.74 0.39 7.89
CA ARG A 69 0.65 1.00 9.21
C ARG A 69 0.03 2.40 9.14
N LYS A 70 0.28 3.15 8.07
CA LYS A 70 -0.30 4.48 7.88
C LYS A 70 -0.63 4.70 6.41
N GLN A 71 -1.77 5.35 6.18
CA GLN A 71 -2.23 5.74 4.87
C GLN A 71 -2.81 7.15 4.88
N SER A 72 -2.86 7.78 3.71
CA SER A 72 -3.56 9.04 3.46
C SER A 72 -4.52 8.86 2.29
N GLN A 73 -5.75 9.36 2.41
CA GLN A 73 -6.67 9.37 1.28
C GLN A 73 -6.24 10.44 0.28
N VAL A 74 -6.18 10.08 -1.00
CA VAL A 74 -5.76 10.96 -2.10
C VAL A 74 -6.96 11.54 -2.85
N GLY A 75 -8.01 10.73 -2.97
CA GLY A 75 -9.23 11.07 -3.70
C GLY A 75 -10.10 9.84 -3.86
N SER A 76 -10.97 9.85 -4.85
CA SER A 76 -11.87 8.74 -5.14
C SER A 76 -11.96 8.48 -6.64
N LEU A 77 -12.03 7.21 -7.02
CA LEU A 77 -12.34 6.80 -8.39
C LEU A 77 -13.78 7.20 -8.77
N PRO A 78 -14.11 7.22 -10.08
CA PRO A 78 -15.50 7.31 -10.53
C PRO A 78 -16.37 6.26 -9.79
N GLY A 79 -17.49 6.70 -9.22
CA GLY A 79 -18.32 5.87 -8.34
C GLY A 79 -17.99 5.99 -6.84
N GLY A 80 -17.11 6.91 -6.44
CA GLY A 80 -16.87 7.27 -5.04
C GLY A 80 -15.96 6.31 -4.28
N LEU A 81 -15.26 5.40 -4.96
CA LEU A 81 -14.37 4.44 -4.32
C LEU A 81 -13.06 5.10 -3.87
N PRO A 82 -12.71 5.09 -2.57
CA PRO A 82 -11.57 5.84 -2.07
C PRO A 82 -10.23 5.24 -2.50
N ILE A 83 -9.30 6.12 -2.87
CA ILE A 83 -7.91 5.79 -3.17
C ILE A 83 -7.04 6.22 -1.98
N PHE A 84 -6.19 5.30 -1.54
CA PHE A 84 -5.25 5.55 -0.46
C PHE A 84 -3.81 5.47 -0.97
N ARG A 85 -2.98 6.38 -0.47
CA ARG A 85 -1.52 6.30 -0.55
C ARG A 85 -1.00 5.62 0.71
N ILE A 86 -0.05 4.71 0.54
CA ILE A 86 0.67 4.07 1.65
C ILE A 86 1.76 5.05 2.13
N ASP A 87 1.64 5.54 3.37
CA ASP A 87 2.62 6.46 3.95
C ASP A 87 3.68 5.75 4.78
N LYS A 88 3.29 4.69 5.52
CA LYS A 88 4.19 3.89 6.36
C LYS A 88 3.76 2.43 6.38
N ILE A 89 4.75 1.54 6.44
CA ILE A 89 4.54 0.09 6.58
C ILE A 89 5.11 -0.43 7.91
N ALA A 90 4.66 -1.61 8.32
CA ALA A 90 5.28 -2.43 9.34
C ALA A 90 5.75 -3.76 8.71
N ILE A 91 6.90 -4.26 9.14
CA ILE A 91 7.44 -5.54 8.70
C ILE A 91 7.57 -6.43 9.94
N LEU A 92 6.78 -7.51 9.99
CA LEU A 92 6.81 -8.46 11.09
C LEU A 92 7.57 -9.71 10.68
N PRO A 93 8.59 -10.13 11.45
CA PRO A 93 9.16 -11.46 11.27
C PRO A 93 8.13 -12.52 11.67
N LEU A 94 7.95 -13.52 10.81
CA LEU A 94 7.15 -14.70 11.12
C LEU A 94 8.06 -15.72 11.79
N ASN A 95 8.26 -15.51 13.10
CA ASN A 95 8.98 -16.39 14.00
C ASN A 95 8.34 -16.34 15.40
N ILE A 96 8.83 -17.15 16.34
CA ILE A 96 8.27 -17.28 17.70
C ILE A 96 8.70 -16.12 18.61
N ASP A 97 9.74 -15.39 18.24
CA ASP A 97 10.28 -14.34 19.08
C ASP A 97 9.26 -13.22 19.27
N ALA A 98 9.19 -12.70 20.50
CA ALA A 98 8.25 -11.65 20.85
C ALA A 98 8.48 -10.42 19.97
N THR A 99 7.39 -9.90 19.40
CA THR A 99 7.47 -8.71 18.57
C THR A 99 7.87 -7.50 19.41
N LYS A 100 8.90 -6.77 18.99
CA LYS A 100 9.38 -5.58 19.71
C LYS A 100 8.94 -4.31 18.99
N ASP A 101 8.38 -3.37 19.74
CA ASP A 101 8.06 -1.97 19.38
C ASP A 101 7.63 -1.77 17.93
N LEU A 102 6.47 -2.33 17.61
CA LEU A 102 5.70 -1.88 16.47
C LEU A 102 5.05 -0.57 16.88
N ASP A 103 5.47 0.56 16.31
CA ASP A 103 4.87 1.87 16.57
C ASP A 103 3.45 1.97 15.93
N ILE A 104 2.66 0.91 16.00
CA ILE A 104 1.31 0.78 15.45
C ILE A 104 0.33 1.61 16.28
N ASP A 105 -0.69 2.16 15.61
CA ASP A 105 -1.77 2.91 16.27
C ASP A 105 -2.52 2.00 17.24
N ARG A 106 -2.83 2.49 18.45
CA ARG A 106 -3.55 1.67 19.44
C ARG A 106 -4.98 1.40 18.98
N CYS A 107 -5.43 0.15 19.11
CA CYS A 107 -6.82 -0.21 18.94
C CYS A 107 -7.70 0.37 20.08
N SER A 108 -8.84 0.95 19.70
CA SER A 108 -9.79 1.59 20.60
C SER A 108 -10.54 0.61 21.51
N LYS A 109 -10.70 -0.66 21.11
CA LYS A 109 -11.41 -1.69 21.87
C LYS A 109 -10.55 -2.29 22.98
N CYS A 110 -9.27 -2.54 22.71
CA CYS A 110 -8.37 -3.28 23.58
C CYS A 110 -7.41 -2.39 24.41
N HIS A 111 -7.23 -1.11 24.04
CA HIS A 111 -6.35 -0.16 24.76
C HIS A 111 -7.09 1.01 25.43
N PHE A 112 -8.28 0.77 25.98
CA PHE A 112 -9.05 1.78 26.69
C PHE A 112 -8.27 2.32 27.92
N GLY A 113 -8.18 3.64 28.08
CA GLY A 113 -7.60 4.28 29.28
C GLY A 113 -6.08 4.40 29.35
N MET A 114 -5.32 3.88 28.37
CA MET A 114 -3.87 4.10 28.29
C MET A 114 -3.58 5.27 27.33
N SER A 115 -3.54 6.50 27.83
CA SER A 115 -3.03 7.64 27.05
C SER A 115 -1.54 7.43 26.74
N LYS A 116 -1.02 7.99 25.63
CA LYS A 116 0.43 8.16 25.49
C LYS A 116 0.90 8.95 26.72
N THR A 117 1.85 8.42 27.49
CA THR A 117 2.64 9.28 28.39
C THR A 117 3.21 10.37 27.50
N LYS A 118 2.88 11.64 27.79
CA LYS A 118 3.36 12.79 27.02
C LYS A 118 4.87 12.66 26.86
N SER A 119 5.35 12.42 25.63
CA SER A 119 6.77 12.60 25.37
C SER A 119 7.07 14.08 25.62
N ILE A 120 8.04 14.34 26.48
CA ILE A 120 8.57 15.67 26.78
C ILE A 120 8.81 16.43 25.47
N ALA A 121 8.43 17.71 25.45
CA ALA A 121 8.41 18.60 24.29
C ALA A 121 9.71 18.54 23.46
N LYS A 122 9.57 18.53 22.12
CA LYS A 122 10.69 18.73 21.18
C LYS A 122 11.09 20.22 21.18
N PRO A 123 12.40 20.56 21.20
CA PRO A 123 12.84 21.94 20.96
C PRO A 123 12.86 22.27 19.45
N SER A 124 12.90 23.57 19.15
CA SER A 124 12.68 24.22 17.86
C SER A 124 13.65 23.87 16.72
N GLU A 125 13.24 24.24 15.51
CA GLU A 125 13.73 23.86 14.17
C GLU A 125 15.22 24.13 13.84
N GLY A 126 16.00 24.71 14.74
CA GLY A 126 17.43 25.00 14.51
C GLY A 126 18.40 23.84 14.73
N GLN A 127 18.02 22.78 15.47
CA GLN A 127 18.95 21.69 15.87
C GLN A 127 18.82 20.39 15.07
N GLN A 128 17.88 20.30 14.12
CA GLN A 128 17.63 19.06 13.36
C GLN A 128 18.76 18.71 12.37
N ARG A 129 19.60 19.68 11.96
CA ARG A 129 20.72 19.39 11.04
C ARG A 129 21.96 18.82 11.72
N ALA A 130 22.09 18.92 13.05
CA ALA A 130 23.21 18.35 13.80
C ALA A 130 22.93 16.95 14.39
N LEU A 131 21.65 16.58 14.57
CA LEU A 131 21.24 15.28 15.12
C LEU A 131 20.91 14.20 14.07
N ALA A 132 20.86 14.57 12.78
CA ALA A 132 20.73 13.62 11.68
C ALA A 132 21.96 12.70 11.50
N LYS A 133 23.08 12.99 12.19
CA LYS A 133 24.31 12.17 12.19
C LYS A 133 24.43 11.23 13.41
N THR A 134 23.41 11.14 14.26
CA THR A 134 23.44 10.36 15.52
C THR A 134 22.28 9.36 15.66
N TRP A 135 21.47 9.15 14.60
CA TRP A 135 20.36 8.16 14.56
C TRP A 135 20.81 6.72 14.24
N SER A 136 22.12 6.45 14.35
CA SER A 136 22.73 5.11 14.32
C SER A 136 22.49 4.28 15.59
N SER A 137 21.58 4.72 16.48
CA SER A 137 21.24 4.04 17.72
C SER A 137 19.90 3.33 17.63
N ILE A 138 19.78 2.37 16.72
CA ILE A 138 18.85 1.24 16.92
C ILE A 138 19.40 0.47 18.12
N LYS A 139 18.87 0.76 19.31
CA LYS A 139 19.03 -0.10 20.49
C LYS A 139 18.16 -1.35 20.26
N LEU A 140 18.76 -2.36 19.64
CA LEU A 140 18.56 -3.72 20.10
C LEU A 140 19.60 -3.95 21.18
N ALA A 141 19.14 -3.99 22.43
CA ALA A 141 19.91 -4.46 23.56
C ALA A 141 20.21 -5.95 23.36
N ALA A 142 21.37 -6.23 22.75
CA ALA A 142 22.17 -7.40 23.05
C ALA A 142 23.42 -6.86 23.75
N GLU A 143 23.26 -6.53 25.04
CA GLU A 143 24.42 -6.27 25.89
C GLU A 143 25.29 -7.52 25.94
N ASN A 144 26.57 -7.27 25.73
CA ASN A 144 27.71 -8.05 26.18
C ASN A 144 27.45 -8.85 27.46
N VAL A 145 27.03 -10.10 27.34
CA VAL A 145 27.32 -11.11 28.36
C VAL A 145 28.56 -11.86 27.89
N LYS A 146 29.73 -11.39 28.29
CA LYS A 146 30.91 -12.26 28.33
C LYS A 146 30.57 -13.39 29.29
N PRO A 147 30.64 -14.68 28.91
CA PRO A 147 30.53 -15.75 29.89
C PRO A 147 31.70 -15.60 30.86
N LYS A 148 31.39 -15.31 32.15
CA LYS A 148 32.38 -15.46 33.22
C LYS A 148 32.82 -16.93 33.20
N LYS A 149 34.07 -17.17 32.82
CA LYS A 149 34.71 -18.48 32.99
C LYS A 149 34.75 -18.78 34.49
N LEU A 150 33.88 -19.66 34.97
CA LEU A 150 34.14 -20.37 36.22
C LEU A 150 35.26 -21.40 35.97
N PRO A 151 36.25 -21.53 36.86
CA PRO A 151 37.29 -22.53 36.71
C PRO A 151 36.76 -23.85 37.29
N PHE A 152 36.08 -24.66 36.47
CA PHE A 152 35.86 -26.06 36.81
C PHE A 152 36.18 -26.94 35.59
N LYS A 153 37.26 -27.72 35.72
CA LYS A 153 37.68 -28.75 34.78
C LYS A 153 36.83 -30.00 35.00
N ILE A 154 36.11 -30.43 33.97
CA ILE A 154 35.68 -31.83 33.80
C ILE A 154 35.87 -32.17 32.30
N PRO A 155 36.70 -33.17 31.92
CA PRO A 155 36.83 -33.67 30.54
C PRO A 155 35.93 -34.93 30.32
N PRO A 156 35.75 -35.45 29.09
CA PRO A 156 34.62 -35.16 28.20
C PRO A 156 33.72 -36.39 27.90
N LEU A 157 32.50 -36.16 27.43
CA LEU A 157 31.77 -37.12 26.58
C LEU A 157 30.91 -36.36 25.57
N GLY A 158 31.28 -36.46 24.29
CA GLY A 158 30.52 -35.95 23.13
C GLY A 158 31.02 -34.60 22.58
N GLU A 159 31.70 -34.65 21.43
CA GLU A 159 32.14 -33.48 20.66
C GLU A 159 30.93 -32.68 20.15
N PHE A 160 30.59 -31.57 20.84
CA PHE A 160 29.88 -30.48 20.20
C PHE A 160 30.88 -29.69 19.34
N VAL A 161 30.93 -30.02 18.05
CA VAL A 161 31.61 -29.19 17.05
C VAL A 161 30.82 -27.89 16.94
N GLY A 162 31.30 -26.83 17.60
CA GLY A 162 30.79 -25.48 17.38
C GLY A 162 30.96 -25.07 15.91
N PRO A 163 30.14 -24.15 15.39
CA PRO A 163 30.15 -23.80 13.96
C PRO A 163 31.53 -23.30 13.52
N VAL A 164 32.01 -23.84 12.40
CA VAL A 164 33.32 -23.56 11.79
C VAL A 164 33.45 -22.05 11.52
N PRO A 165 34.61 -21.40 11.74
CA PRO A 165 34.77 -19.94 11.61
C PRO A 165 34.26 -19.33 10.28
N ASN A 166 34.29 -20.12 9.20
CA ASN A 166 33.81 -19.70 7.89
C ASN A 166 32.27 -19.59 7.83
N GLN A 167 31.54 -20.48 8.51
CA GLN A 167 30.07 -20.48 8.55
C GLN A 167 29.53 -19.27 9.33
N GLN A 168 30.20 -18.86 10.41
CA GLN A 168 29.81 -17.67 11.17
C GLN A 168 29.93 -16.38 10.34
N LYS A 169 30.91 -16.34 9.42
CA LYS A 169 31.09 -15.20 8.51
C LYS A 169 29.95 -15.14 7.48
N GLU A 170 29.58 -16.28 6.90
CA GLU A 170 28.47 -16.38 5.94
C GLU A 170 27.12 -15.98 6.57
N ILE A 171 26.83 -16.44 7.79
CA ILE A 171 25.61 -16.05 8.53
C ILE A 171 25.56 -14.53 8.72
N LYS A 172 26.67 -13.91 9.15
CA LYS A 172 26.73 -12.45 9.32
C LYS A 172 26.56 -11.68 8.02
N GLU A 173 27.12 -12.18 6.92
CA GLU A 173 26.96 -11.55 5.61
C GLU A 173 25.52 -11.65 5.10
N LYS A 174 24.86 -12.78 5.35
CA LYS A 174 23.44 -13.00 5.05
C LYS A 174 22.54 -12.06 5.86
N GLU A 175 22.74 -11.97 7.17
CA GLU A 175 22.02 -11.03 8.03
C GLU A 175 22.21 -9.57 7.59
N LYS A 176 23.43 -9.20 7.21
CA LYS A 176 23.74 -7.85 6.71
C LYS A 176 23.06 -7.57 5.37
N PHE A 177 23.04 -8.55 4.46
CA PHE A 177 22.33 -8.44 3.19
C PHE A 177 20.84 -8.27 3.42
N GLU A 178 20.26 -9.11 4.26
CA GLU A 178 18.84 -9.07 4.61
C GLU A 178 18.45 -7.72 5.21
N LYS A 179 19.22 -7.24 6.19
CA LYS A 179 19.03 -5.92 6.79
C LYS A 179 19.01 -4.81 5.74
N ARG A 180 19.96 -4.83 4.79
CA ARG A 180 20.02 -3.84 3.70
C ARG A 180 18.77 -3.87 2.82
N ILE A 181 18.27 -5.06 2.46
CA ILE A 181 17.05 -5.18 1.66
C ILE A 181 15.84 -4.62 2.40
N LEU A 182 15.72 -4.91 3.71
CA LEU A 182 14.62 -4.39 4.53
C LEU A 182 14.68 -2.87 4.70
N GLU A 183 15.88 -2.31 4.89
CA GLU A 183 16.07 -0.85 4.96
C GLU A 183 15.67 -0.17 3.66
N GLU A 184 16.07 -0.70 2.51
CA GLU A 184 15.67 -0.16 1.20
C GLU A 184 14.18 -0.32 0.94
N LEU A 185 13.58 -1.44 1.36
CA LEU A 185 12.13 -1.62 1.28
C LEU A 185 11.39 -0.59 2.15
N MET A 186 11.84 -0.36 3.38
CA MET A 186 11.26 0.64 4.27
C MET A 186 11.34 2.04 3.66
N LYS A 187 12.50 2.46 3.13
CA LYS A 187 12.65 3.76 2.43
C LYS A 187 11.74 3.85 1.21
N MET A 188 11.66 2.76 0.45
CA MET A 188 10.83 2.70 -0.75
C MET A 188 9.35 2.97 -0.42
N PHE A 189 8.80 2.48 0.68
CA PHE A 189 7.43 2.83 1.08
C PHE A 189 7.35 4.18 1.79
N ASN A 190 8.26 4.45 2.73
CA ASN A 190 8.15 5.54 3.67
C ASN A 190 8.50 6.92 3.11
N ASP A 191 9.34 6.96 2.07
CA ASP A 191 9.97 8.20 1.57
C ASP A 191 9.61 8.49 0.11
N SER A 192 9.22 7.48 -0.68
CA SER A 192 8.96 7.67 -2.12
C SER A 192 7.55 8.14 -2.48
N ASN A 193 6.58 8.01 -1.56
CA ASN A 193 5.17 8.30 -1.81
C ASN A 193 4.62 7.65 -3.11
N SER A 194 5.14 6.47 -3.47
CA SER A 194 4.89 5.87 -4.79
C SER A 194 3.93 4.69 -4.77
N PHE A 195 3.29 4.35 -3.64
CA PHE A 195 2.40 3.18 -3.54
C PHE A 195 0.98 3.57 -3.21
N TYR A 196 0.05 3.06 -4.01
CA TYR A 196 -1.37 3.41 -3.93
C TYR A 196 -2.22 2.15 -4.06
N TYR A 197 -3.39 2.16 -3.43
CA TYR A 197 -4.36 1.08 -3.52
C TYR A 197 -5.78 1.60 -3.35
N CYS A 198 -6.73 0.83 -3.85
CA CYS A 198 -8.15 0.99 -3.58
C CYS A 198 -8.65 -0.33 -2.98
N PRO A 199 -9.25 -0.35 -1.78
CA PRO A 199 -9.66 -1.61 -1.14
C PRO A 199 -10.71 -2.39 -1.94
N VAL A 200 -11.59 -1.67 -2.65
CA VAL A 200 -12.75 -2.25 -3.35
C VAL A 200 -12.63 -2.13 -4.87
N GLY A 201 -11.92 -1.12 -5.38
CA GLY A 201 -11.79 -0.83 -6.80
C GLY A 201 -10.49 -1.34 -7.43
N ASP A 202 -10.44 -1.32 -8.77
CA ASP A 202 -9.24 -1.68 -9.53
C ASP A 202 -8.49 -0.43 -10.00
N LEU A 203 -7.33 -0.17 -9.39
CA LEU A 203 -6.39 0.87 -9.84
C LEU A 203 -5.40 0.41 -10.88
N THR A 204 -5.27 -0.88 -11.13
CA THR A 204 -4.29 -1.45 -12.06
C THR A 204 -4.69 -1.25 -13.52
N SER A 205 -5.98 -1.11 -13.79
CA SER A 205 -6.54 -0.91 -15.13
C SER A 205 -6.91 0.55 -15.39
N SER A 206 -6.85 0.99 -16.66
CA SER A 206 -7.39 2.29 -17.05
C SER A 206 -8.91 2.35 -16.96
N VAL A 207 -9.47 3.55 -16.86
CA VAL A 207 -10.93 3.78 -16.88
C VAL A 207 -11.55 3.16 -18.12
N GLN A 208 -10.93 3.33 -19.29
CA GLN A 208 -11.40 2.71 -20.53
C GLN A 208 -11.46 1.18 -20.41
N ARG A 209 -10.40 0.51 -19.91
CA ARG A 209 -10.39 -0.96 -19.77
C ARG A 209 -11.44 -1.43 -18.76
N ASN A 210 -11.63 -0.70 -17.67
CA ASN A 210 -12.68 -0.99 -16.69
C ASN A 210 -14.08 -0.86 -17.27
N SER A 211 -14.33 0.19 -18.06
CA SER A 211 -15.62 0.43 -18.72
C SER A 211 -15.92 -0.62 -19.80
N SER A 212 -14.97 -0.91 -20.68
CA SER A 212 -15.17 -1.91 -21.75
C SER A 212 -15.47 -3.30 -21.19
N ARG A 213 -14.82 -3.70 -20.09
CA ARG A 213 -15.12 -4.98 -19.42
C ARG A 213 -16.50 -4.98 -18.79
N SER A 214 -16.88 -3.89 -18.12
CA SER A 214 -18.20 -3.75 -17.51
C SER A 214 -19.32 -3.81 -18.57
N GLN A 215 -19.06 -3.32 -19.78
CA GLN A 215 -19.99 -3.43 -20.92
C GLN A 215 -20.04 -4.87 -21.49
N ALA A 216 -18.88 -5.50 -21.67
CA ALA A 216 -18.80 -6.88 -22.16
C ALA A 216 -19.54 -7.86 -21.23
N GLU A 217 -19.39 -7.71 -19.90
CA GLU A 217 -20.06 -8.54 -18.90
C GLU A 217 -21.59 -8.41 -18.95
N LYS A 218 -22.11 -7.20 -19.21
CA LYS A 218 -23.56 -6.96 -19.38
C LYS A 218 -24.13 -7.57 -20.67
N SER A 219 -23.31 -7.77 -21.70
CA SER A 219 -23.73 -8.32 -22.99
C SER A 219 -23.75 -9.85 -23.04
N SER A 220 -23.09 -10.52 -22.09
CA SER A 220 -22.93 -11.98 -22.06
C SER A 220 -23.95 -12.73 -21.21
N ASP A 221 -25.08 -12.12 -20.85
CA ASP A 221 -26.13 -12.77 -20.05
C ASP A 221 -26.89 -13.84 -20.85
N GLY A 222 -26.28 -15.02 -20.92
CA GLY A 222 -26.88 -16.28 -21.31
C GLY A 222 -26.33 -17.39 -20.41
N LEU A 223 -27.00 -17.60 -19.27
CA LEU A 223 -26.83 -18.73 -18.33
C LEU A 223 -25.50 -18.79 -17.54
N GLY A 224 -25.40 -17.97 -16.49
CA GLY A 224 -24.44 -18.16 -15.40
C GLY A 224 -24.07 -16.87 -14.68
N SER A 225 -24.77 -16.57 -13.57
CA SER A 225 -24.49 -15.55 -12.53
C SER A 225 -23.24 -14.69 -12.76
N SER A 226 -23.34 -13.66 -13.61
CA SER A 226 -22.27 -12.73 -14.02
C SER A 226 -21.89 -11.72 -12.91
N CYS A 227 -22.38 -11.91 -11.69
CA CYS A 227 -22.32 -10.96 -10.59
C CYS A 227 -21.37 -11.37 -9.44
N ASP A 228 -20.13 -11.81 -9.67
CA ASP A 228 -19.24 -12.01 -8.50
C ASP A 228 -17.72 -12.01 -8.76
N ARG A 229 -17.23 -11.42 -9.86
CA ARG A 229 -15.78 -11.26 -10.02
C ARG A 229 -15.29 -10.04 -9.28
N ARG A 230 -14.54 -10.27 -8.19
CA ARG A 230 -13.92 -9.23 -7.35
C ARG A 230 -12.93 -8.40 -8.15
N ALA A 231 -12.72 -7.14 -7.75
CA ALA A 231 -11.84 -6.20 -8.48
C ALA A 231 -10.42 -6.76 -8.72
N TRP A 232 -9.87 -7.49 -7.76
CA TRP A 232 -8.54 -8.08 -7.87
C TRP A 232 -8.42 -9.15 -8.97
N GLN A 233 -9.49 -9.90 -9.26
CA GLN A 233 -9.50 -10.94 -10.29
C GLN A 233 -9.45 -10.34 -11.70
N LYS A 234 -9.91 -9.09 -11.83
CA LYS A 234 -9.89 -8.31 -13.07
C LYS A 234 -8.63 -7.44 -13.19
N ALA A 235 -7.79 -7.42 -12.16
CA ALA A 235 -6.61 -6.57 -12.12
C ALA A 235 -5.62 -6.90 -13.26
N ASP A 236 -5.07 -5.85 -13.86
CA ASP A 236 -3.99 -5.94 -14.84
C ASP A 236 -2.69 -6.40 -14.15
N ASP A 237 -2.24 -7.61 -14.51
CA ASP A 237 -1.07 -8.24 -13.90
C ASP A 237 0.22 -7.41 -14.07
N ARG A 238 0.28 -6.54 -15.10
CA ARG A 238 1.42 -5.65 -15.31
C ARG A 238 1.59 -4.67 -14.15
N PHE A 239 0.50 -4.26 -13.51
CA PHE A 239 0.51 -3.21 -12.48
C PHE A 239 0.15 -3.72 -11.07
N PHE A 240 -0.20 -4.99 -10.93
CA PHE A 240 -0.47 -5.63 -9.63
C PHE A 240 0.86 -5.95 -8.90
N TRP A 241 1.46 -4.94 -8.28
CA TRP A 241 2.83 -4.98 -7.75
C TRP A 241 3.04 -6.05 -6.67
N ASN A 242 2.14 -6.13 -5.69
CA ASN A 242 2.22 -7.06 -4.56
C ASN A 242 1.67 -8.46 -4.86
N LYS A 243 1.25 -8.77 -6.09
CA LYS A 243 0.67 -10.07 -6.44
C LYS A 243 1.52 -11.29 -5.99
N PRO A 244 2.85 -11.32 -6.18
CA PRO A 244 3.67 -12.46 -5.71
C PRO A 244 3.64 -12.65 -4.19
N MET A 245 3.42 -11.57 -3.42
CA MET A 245 3.36 -11.60 -1.96
C MET A 245 2.04 -12.17 -1.43
N LEU A 246 1.03 -12.29 -2.30
CA LEU A 246 -0.31 -12.79 -2.00
C LEU A 246 -0.58 -14.16 -2.64
N THR A 247 0.46 -14.85 -3.13
CA THR A 247 0.34 -16.10 -3.88
C THR A 247 -0.46 -17.18 -3.15
N ASP A 248 -0.23 -17.37 -1.85
CA ASP A 248 -0.99 -18.31 -1.01
C ASP A 248 -2.51 -18.08 -1.10
N LEU A 249 -2.92 -16.81 -0.97
CA LEU A 249 -4.33 -16.42 -1.00
C LEU A 249 -4.93 -16.62 -2.39
N ILE A 250 -4.20 -16.19 -3.43
CA ILE A 250 -4.64 -16.31 -4.82
C ILE A 250 -4.78 -17.78 -5.24
N LEU A 251 -3.85 -18.64 -4.82
CA LEU A 251 -3.86 -20.06 -5.16
C LEU A 251 -4.85 -20.87 -4.33
N SER A 252 -5.21 -20.41 -3.12
CA SER A 252 -6.17 -21.10 -2.25
C SER A 252 -7.55 -21.27 -2.90
N LYS A 253 -7.95 -20.32 -3.76
CA LYS A 253 -9.30 -20.22 -4.35
C LYS A 253 -10.43 -20.22 -3.30
N ASP A 254 -10.12 -19.88 -2.06
CA ASP A 254 -11.11 -19.72 -0.99
C ASP A 254 -11.82 -18.36 -1.15
N PRO A 255 -13.16 -18.31 -1.24
CA PRO A 255 -13.91 -17.05 -1.29
C PRO A 255 -13.62 -16.11 -0.12
N LEU A 256 -13.23 -16.64 1.06
CA LEU A 256 -12.83 -15.80 2.20
C LEU A 256 -11.52 -15.05 1.94
N ALA A 257 -10.66 -15.57 1.07
CA ALA A 257 -9.38 -14.95 0.71
C ALA A 257 -9.57 -13.68 -0.13
N ASP A 258 -10.68 -13.56 -0.86
CA ASP A 258 -10.96 -12.42 -1.74
C ASP A 258 -10.88 -11.07 -1.03
N HIS A 259 -11.35 -11.00 0.22
CA HIS A 259 -11.33 -9.79 1.05
C HIS A 259 -9.91 -9.28 1.34
N TRP A 260 -8.94 -10.18 1.32
CA TRP A 260 -7.55 -9.90 1.68
C TRP A 260 -6.65 -9.66 0.47
N ILE A 261 -7.14 -9.92 -0.74
CA ILE A 261 -6.38 -9.74 -1.97
C ILE A 261 -6.64 -8.33 -2.51
N VAL A 262 -5.79 -7.39 -2.09
CA VAL A 262 -5.88 -5.98 -2.50
C VAL A 262 -4.71 -5.62 -3.42
N PRO A 263 -4.97 -5.27 -4.70
CA PRO A 263 -3.93 -4.79 -5.60
C PRO A 263 -3.33 -3.46 -5.18
N ILE A 264 -2.00 -3.44 -5.09
CA ILE A 264 -1.21 -2.23 -4.88
C ILE A 264 -0.50 -1.89 -6.20
N ILE A 265 -0.59 -0.63 -6.62
CA ILE A 265 0.18 -0.10 -7.75
C ILE A 265 1.43 0.64 -7.24
N GLN A 266 2.50 0.61 -8.01
CA GLN A 266 3.63 1.52 -7.86
C GLN A 266 3.53 2.61 -8.93
N GLY A 267 3.65 3.89 -8.55
CA GLY A 267 3.60 5.01 -9.49
C GLY A 267 3.20 6.30 -8.79
N TYR A 268 2.18 6.99 -9.32
CA TYR A 268 1.74 8.29 -8.82
C TYR A 268 0.22 8.42 -8.98
N VAL A 269 -0.45 9.00 -7.99
CA VAL A 269 -1.86 9.37 -8.08
C VAL A 269 -2.02 10.73 -7.43
N GLN A 270 -2.64 11.66 -8.15
CA GLN A 270 -3.08 12.95 -7.62
C GLN A 270 -4.46 13.26 -8.19
N MET A 271 -5.32 13.82 -7.35
CA MET A 271 -6.67 14.25 -7.73
C MET A 271 -6.89 15.64 -7.15
N GLU A 272 -7.34 16.58 -7.97
CA GLU A 272 -7.60 17.95 -7.58
C GLU A 272 -8.97 18.39 -8.08
N MET A 273 -9.67 19.19 -7.28
CA MET A 273 -10.89 19.89 -7.71
C MET A 273 -10.48 21.21 -8.36
N CYS A 274 -11.03 21.45 -9.54
CA CYS A 274 -10.75 22.61 -10.35
C CYS A 274 -12.05 23.29 -10.75
N THR A 275 -11.92 24.57 -11.05
CA THR A 275 -13.03 25.40 -11.45
C THR A 275 -12.67 26.17 -12.72
N LEU A 276 -13.53 26.10 -13.74
CA LEU A 276 -13.40 26.87 -14.98
C LEU A 276 -14.21 28.16 -14.87
N ASP A 277 -13.51 29.28 -14.98
CA ASP A 277 -14.09 30.62 -15.11
C ASP A 277 -14.00 31.06 -16.58
N PHE A 278 -15.14 31.46 -17.15
CA PHE A 278 -15.25 31.95 -18.53
C PHE A 278 -15.27 33.50 -18.60
N GLY A 279 -15.00 34.18 -17.49
CA GLY A 279 -15.29 35.60 -17.27
C GLY A 279 -14.55 36.64 -18.12
N ASP A 280 -13.44 36.30 -18.81
CA ASP A 280 -12.52 37.35 -19.31
C ASP A 280 -12.24 37.37 -20.84
N GLU A 281 -12.66 36.37 -21.63
CA GLU A 281 -12.29 36.34 -23.07
C GLU A 281 -13.29 37.00 -24.03
N LEU A 282 -14.53 37.30 -23.60
CA LEU A 282 -15.49 38.07 -24.43
C LEU A 282 -15.40 39.59 -24.24
N GLY A 283 -14.60 40.10 -23.28
CA GLY A 283 -14.54 41.52 -22.94
C GLY A 283 -13.38 42.32 -23.53
N SER A 284 -12.37 41.68 -24.14
CA SER A 284 -11.12 42.35 -24.52
C SER A 284 -10.90 42.57 -26.02
N SER A 285 -11.88 42.24 -26.87
CA SER A 285 -11.85 42.66 -28.28
C SER A 285 -13.01 43.62 -28.61
N GLN A 286 -12.63 44.88 -28.86
CA GLN A 286 -13.43 46.00 -29.38
C GLN A 286 -14.16 46.90 -28.36
N SER A 287 -13.63 48.10 -28.10
CA SER A 287 -14.12 49.31 -28.79
C SER A 287 -13.46 50.61 -28.29
N LEU A 288 -12.53 51.14 -29.08
CA LEU A 288 -12.50 52.58 -29.36
C LEU A 288 -13.63 52.87 -30.37
N ARG A 289 -14.91 52.86 -29.96
CA ARG A 289 -16.00 53.44 -30.76
C ARG A 289 -17.09 54.00 -29.85
N SER A 290 -17.23 55.31 -29.97
CA SER A 290 -18.26 56.17 -29.42
C SER A 290 -19.66 55.78 -29.86
N ASP A 291 -20.63 56.10 -28.99
CA ASP A 291 -22.05 56.31 -29.25
C ASP A 291 -22.78 55.28 -30.10
N LYS A 292 -23.49 54.36 -29.43
CA LYS A 292 -24.95 54.24 -29.55
C LYS A 292 -25.51 53.23 -28.54
N GLN A 293 -26.55 53.69 -27.86
CA GLN A 293 -27.41 52.98 -26.94
C GLN A 293 -28.14 51.83 -27.66
N VAL A 294 -27.83 50.57 -27.32
CA VAL A 294 -28.56 49.37 -27.77
C VAL A 294 -28.60 48.36 -26.61
N ASP A 295 -29.82 48.09 -26.16
CA ASP A 295 -30.36 46.95 -25.40
C ASP A 295 -29.46 46.16 -24.42
N ASP A 296 -29.87 46.26 -23.14
CA ASP A 296 -29.42 45.52 -21.96
C ASP A 296 -29.75 44.02 -22.07
N TYR A 297 -29.06 43.29 -22.96
CA TYR A 297 -28.93 41.84 -22.82
C TYR A 297 -27.98 41.57 -21.66
N LYS A 298 -28.53 41.46 -20.44
CA LYS A 298 -27.84 40.82 -19.33
C LYS A 298 -27.47 39.41 -19.77
N SER A 299 -26.20 39.22 -20.13
CA SER A 299 -25.63 37.89 -20.27
C SER A 299 -25.82 37.18 -18.93
N SER A 300 -26.65 36.14 -18.90
CA SER A 300 -26.69 35.25 -17.75
C SER A 300 -25.25 34.82 -17.46
N PRO A 301 -24.75 34.95 -16.22
CA PRO A 301 -23.42 34.49 -15.89
C PRO A 301 -23.35 33.01 -16.26
N MET A 302 -22.50 32.68 -17.22
CA MET A 302 -22.25 31.29 -17.59
C MET A 302 -21.80 30.59 -16.31
N SER A 303 -22.56 29.59 -15.88
CA SER A 303 -22.35 28.93 -14.60
C SER A 303 -20.91 28.41 -14.50
N GLU A 304 -20.24 28.75 -13.41
CA GLU A 304 -18.92 28.24 -13.02
C GLU A 304 -18.91 26.70 -13.14
N ILE A 305 -18.07 26.15 -14.03
CA ILE A 305 -18.00 24.69 -14.24
C ILE A 305 -16.98 24.11 -13.27
N GLN A 306 -17.43 23.29 -12.33
CA GLN A 306 -16.56 22.53 -11.43
C GLN A 306 -16.28 21.13 -11.98
N PHE A 307 -15.02 20.74 -11.96
CA PHE A 307 -14.58 19.43 -12.39
C PHE A 307 -13.41 18.95 -11.54
N SER A 308 -13.23 17.64 -11.42
CA SER A 308 -12.01 17.07 -10.86
C SER A 308 -11.06 16.64 -11.96
N ILE A 309 -9.78 16.92 -11.78
CA ILE A 309 -8.70 16.40 -12.61
C ILE A 309 -7.92 15.36 -11.81
N SER A 310 -7.74 14.19 -12.40
CA SER A 310 -6.97 13.09 -11.80
C SER A 310 -5.84 12.70 -12.73
N LEU A 311 -4.63 12.58 -12.18
CA LEU A 311 -3.47 12.04 -12.89
C LEU A 311 -3.04 10.73 -12.21
N ILE A 312 -3.07 9.63 -12.96
CA ILE A 312 -2.77 8.29 -12.47
C ILE A 312 -1.65 7.70 -13.32
N SER A 313 -0.47 7.51 -12.73
CA SER A 313 0.64 6.78 -13.33
C SER A 313 0.85 5.44 -12.63
N ARG A 314 1.01 4.38 -13.41
CA ARG A 314 1.25 3.01 -12.95
C ARG A 314 2.51 2.46 -13.62
N ARG A 315 3.46 1.99 -12.82
CA ARG A 315 4.70 1.37 -13.27
C ARG A 315 4.53 -0.15 -13.35
N CYS A 316 4.93 -0.71 -14.48
CA CYS A 316 4.91 -2.15 -14.69
C CYS A 316 5.86 -2.87 -13.72
N ARG A 317 5.37 -3.95 -13.09
CA ARG A 317 6.16 -4.81 -12.20
C ARG A 317 7.15 -5.69 -12.97
N PHE A 318 6.90 -5.94 -14.26
CA PHE A 318 7.80 -6.71 -15.10
C PHE A 318 8.98 -5.88 -15.56
N ARG A 319 10.14 -6.53 -15.70
CA ARG A 319 11.37 -5.93 -16.24
C ARG A 319 11.79 -4.60 -15.58
N ALA A 320 11.37 -4.35 -14.34
CA ALA A 320 11.81 -3.16 -13.61
C ALA A 320 13.31 -3.21 -13.32
N GLY A 321 14.01 -2.09 -13.47
CA GLY A 321 15.41 -1.98 -13.08
C GLY A 321 16.06 -0.67 -13.51
N THR A 322 17.28 -0.44 -13.04
CA THR A 322 18.01 0.79 -13.36
C THR A 322 18.30 0.87 -14.86
N ARG A 323 18.26 2.10 -15.40
CA ARG A 323 18.38 2.37 -16.85
C ARG A 323 19.67 1.82 -17.47
N TYR A 324 20.74 1.67 -16.68
CA TYR A 324 22.01 1.11 -17.12
C TYR A 324 22.02 -0.43 -17.14
N LYS A 325 21.15 -1.09 -16.36
CA LYS A 325 21.09 -2.55 -16.24
C LYS A 325 19.93 -3.18 -16.99
N ARG A 326 18.85 -2.44 -17.26
CA ARG A 326 17.62 -2.93 -17.90
C ARG A 326 17.18 -1.95 -19.00
N ARG A 327 17.32 -2.38 -20.27
CA ARG A 327 16.75 -1.75 -21.47
C ARG A 327 16.26 -2.82 -22.46
N GLY A 328 15.45 -2.42 -23.44
CA GLY A 328 14.92 -3.30 -24.47
C GLY A 328 13.72 -4.14 -24.00
N VAL A 329 13.43 -5.17 -24.78
CA VAL A 329 12.31 -6.11 -24.61
C VAL A 329 12.84 -7.49 -24.18
N ASP A 330 12.07 -8.29 -23.44
CA ASP A 330 12.37 -9.73 -23.22
C ASP A 330 11.71 -10.62 -24.28
N GLU A 331 11.92 -11.93 -24.17
CA GLU A 331 11.41 -12.94 -25.10
C GLU A 331 9.87 -12.99 -25.11
N GLU A 332 9.23 -12.62 -24.00
CA GLU A 332 7.78 -12.51 -23.87
C GLU A 332 7.22 -11.16 -24.35
N GLY A 333 8.04 -10.29 -24.96
CA GLY A 333 7.58 -9.01 -25.52
C GLY A 333 7.40 -7.90 -24.48
N ARG A 334 7.86 -8.09 -23.24
CA ARG A 334 7.69 -7.10 -22.15
C ARG A 334 8.82 -6.08 -22.21
N VAL A 335 8.45 -4.81 -22.37
CA VAL A 335 9.41 -3.71 -22.43
C VAL A 335 9.91 -3.34 -21.03
N ALA A 336 11.20 -3.02 -20.93
CA ALA A 336 11.81 -2.57 -19.69
C ALA A 336 11.23 -1.23 -19.20
N ASN A 337 10.93 -1.15 -17.90
CA ASN A 337 10.45 0.06 -17.23
C ASN A 337 9.20 0.69 -17.87
N TYR A 338 8.27 -0.14 -18.35
CA TYR A 338 7.00 0.32 -18.89
C TYR A 338 6.16 1.07 -17.83
N VAL A 339 5.52 2.16 -18.22
CA VAL A 339 4.63 2.99 -17.40
C VAL A 339 3.40 3.36 -18.22
N GLU A 340 2.22 3.28 -17.60
CA GLU A 340 0.99 3.87 -18.13
C GLU A 340 0.63 5.10 -17.33
N THR A 341 0.39 6.23 -17.99
CA THR A 341 -0.13 7.45 -17.39
C THR A 341 -1.50 7.75 -17.99
N GLU A 342 -2.49 7.95 -17.12
CA GLU A 342 -3.86 8.26 -17.46
C GLU A 342 -4.24 9.59 -16.81
N GLN A 343 -4.90 10.45 -17.59
CA GLN A 343 -5.55 11.65 -17.10
C GLN A 343 -7.05 11.44 -17.18
N VAL A 344 -7.76 11.68 -16.07
CA VAL A 344 -9.21 11.55 -15.97
C VAL A 344 -9.78 12.90 -15.57
N LEU A 345 -10.81 13.35 -16.29
CA LEU A 345 -11.60 14.53 -15.96
C LEU A 345 -13.00 14.05 -15.57
N LEU A 346 -13.50 14.49 -14.41
CA LEU A 346 -14.86 14.22 -13.97
C LEU A 346 -15.59 15.53 -13.73
N THR A 347 -16.63 15.78 -14.49
CA THR A 347 -17.52 16.94 -14.29
C THR A 347 -18.62 16.55 -13.30
N LEU A 348 -18.92 17.43 -12.35
CA LEU A 348 -20.09 17.30 -11.48
C LEU A 348 -21.25 17.99 -12.22
N GLU A 349 -22.09 17.20 -12.91
CA GLU A 349 -23.29 17.65 -13.64
C GLU A 349 -23.16 18.95 -14.46
N ILE A 350 -23.03 18.81 -15.78
CA ILE A 350 -23.49 19.84 -16.70
C ILE A 350 -25.01 19.64 -16.79
N THR A 351 -25.81 20.49 -16.13
CA THR A 351 -27.16 20.76 -16.66
C THR A 351 -26.99 21.14 -18.10
N CYS A 352 -27.43 20.28 -19.03
CA CYS A 352 -27.40 20.56 -20.46
C CYS A 352 -28.04 21.93 -20.70
N LEU A 353 -27.23 22.94 -21.00
CA LEU A 353 -27.71 24.08 -21.76
C LEU A 353 -27.91 23.55 -23.18
N THR A 354 -29.07 22.94 -23.42
CA THR A 354 -29.55 22.70 -24.77
C THR A 354 -29.72 24.07 -25.42
N VAL A 355 -28.83 24.41 -26.35
CA VAL A 355 -29.04 25.49 -27.31
C VAL A 355 -30.16 25.02 -28.24
N SER A 356 -31.40 25.21 -27.82
CA SER A 356 -32.60 24.86 -28.61
C SER A 356 -33.63 25.98 -28.67
N ASP A 357 -33.38 27.14 -28.05
CA ASP A 357 -34.30 28.29 -28.07
C ASP A 357 -33.79 29.49 -28.88
N CYS A 358 -32.94 29.23 -29.89
CA CYS A 358 -32.68 30.19 -30.96
C CYS A 358 -33.21 29.64 -32.29
N LEU A 359 -34.52 29.71 -32.47
CA LEU A 359 -35.17 29.78 -33.78
C LEU A 359 -36.36 30.72 -33.72
#